data_AF-A0A2K1Q437-F1
#
_entry.id   AF-A0A2K1Q437-F1
#
_cell.length_a   1.000
_cell.length_b   1.000
_cell.length_c   1.000
_cell.angle_alpha   90.00
_cell.angle_beta   90.00
_cell.angle_gamma   90.00
#
_symmetry.space_group_name_H-M   'P 1'
#
loop_
_entity.id
_entity.type
_entity.pdbx_description
1 polymer ?
#
loop_
_entity_poly.entity_id
_entity_poly.type
_entity_poly.pdbx_seq_one_letter_code
_entity_poly.pdbx_strand_id
1 'polypeptide(L)'
;MSDRDALDATLADWRARWPEWQIAELFVAVESRVTAMAWFDLLAQLAHAAWGGSDPTPGLAKLGWWQEELRGWAKGLRRHPLGLALQKQAVDWSAFADTLSVLRERELATADEQVAVATLQPFLSAIRLVERQLFGESALDSDPTQLWRSLRVMGGLPVVAATLQRGGPRARRILDALAVARANAAREGDAITISRWRTLVLAWRAARGR
;
A
#
# COMPACT_ATOMS: atom_id res chain seq x y z
N MET A 1 -19.07 9.17 18.57
CA MET A 1 -18.42 9.07 17.25
C MET A 1 -18.85 7.74 16.66
N SER A 2 -19.49 7.75 15.49
CA SER A 2 -19.95 6.51 14.86
C SER A 2 -18.78 5.73 14.27
N ASP A 3 -18.96 4.42 14.06
CA ASP A 3 -17.98 3.58 13.38
C ASP A 3 -17.60 4.14 12.01
N ARG A 4 -18.57 4.71 11.30
CA ARG A 4 -18.38 5.35 10.00
C ARG A 4 -17.50 6.59 10.09
N ASP A 5 -17.72 7.44 11.10
CA ASP A 5 -16.89 8.64 11.32
C ASP A 5 -15.42 8.27 11.58
N ALA A 6 -15.18 7.18 12.30
CA ALA A 6 -13.82 6.69 12.57
C ALA A 6 -13.12 6.18 11.29
N LEU A 7 -13.85 5.51 10.40
CA LEU A 7 -13.31 5.13 9.08
C LEU A 7 -13.03 6.37 8.23
N ASP A 8 -13.97 7.30 8.16
CA ASP A 8 -13.84 8.50 7.35
C ASP A 8 -12.64 9.37 7.81
N ALA A 9 -12.42 9.49 9.12
CA ALA A 9 -11.22 10.14 9.68
C ALA A 9 -9.93 9.42 9.25
N THR A 10 -9.88 8.09 9.38
CA THR A 10 -8.72 7.28 8.94
C THR A 10 -8.42 7.49 7.45
N LEU A 11 -9.46 7.51 6.62
CA LEU A 11 -9.32 7.71 5.18
C LEU A 11 -8.99 9.17 4.80
N ALA A 12 -9.36 10.15 5.64
CA ALA A 12 -8.93 11.54 5.47
C ALA A 12 -7.41 11.67 5.61
N ASP A 13 -6.80 10.98 6.58
CA ASP A 13 -5.33 10.96 6.76
C ASP A 13 -4.62 10.36 5.55
N TRP A 14 -5.20 9.33 4.91
CA TRP A 14 -4.70 8.80 3.65
C TRP A 14 -4.75 9.85 2.54
N ARG A 15 -5.91 10.51 2.34
CA ARG A 15 -6.07 11.56 1.31
C ARG A 15 -5.14 12.75 1.54
N ALA A 16 -4.82 13.07 2.79
CA ALA A 16 -3.89 14.14 3.11
C ALA A 16 -2.44 13.77 2.74
N ARG A 17 -2.03 12.52 2.96
CA ARG A 17 -0.71 12.01 2.54
C ARG A 17 -0.60 11.73 1.04
N TRP A 18 -1.72 11.41 0.40
CA TRP A 18 -1.84 11.12 -1.03
C TRP A 18 -2.91 12.00 -1.70
N PRO A 19 -2.71 13.33 -1.79
CA PRO A 19 -3.68 14.25 -2.39
C PRO A 19 -3.99 13.92 -3.85
N GLU A 20 -3.05 13.32 -4.58
CA GLU A 20 -3.24 12.82 -5.94
C GLU A 20 -4.34 11.77 -6.03
N TRP A 21 -4.56 11.01 -4.94
CA TRP A 21 -5.57 9.96 -4.90
C TRP A 21 -7.00 10.50 -5.11
N GLN A 22 -7.27 11.76 -4.72
CA GLN A 22 -8.56 12.42 -4.93
C GLN A 22 -8.95 12.51 -6.42
N ILE A 23 -7.96 12.53 -7.32
CA ILE A 23 -8.17 12.49 -8.77
C ILE A 23 -8.06 11.05 -9.26
N ALA A 24 -7.08 10.31 -8.76
CA ALA A 24 -6.77 8.98 -9.24
C ALA A 24 -7.89 7.96 -8.95
N GLU A 25 -8.60 8.11 -7.84
CA GLU A 25 -9.73 7.24 -7.46
C GLU A 25 -10.89 7.29 -8.47
N LEU A 26 -11.00 8.36 -9.28
CA LEU A 26 -12.00 8.46 -10.34
C LEU A 26 -11.85 7.33 -11.38
N PHE A 27 -10.65 6.76 -11.51
CA PHE A 27 -10.38 5.62 -12.39
C PHE A 27 -10.52 4.27 -11.71
N VAL A 28 -10.81 4.22 -10.41
CA VAL A 28 -11.17 3.01 -9.67
C VAL A 28 -12.69 2.85 -9.69
N ALA A 29 -13.17 1.61 -9.84
CA ALA A 29 -14.60 1.29 -9.77
C ALA A 29 -15.20 1.80 -8.46
N VAL A 30 -16.38 2.41 -8.51
CA VAL A 30 -16.96 3.19 -7.38
C VAL A 30 -17.06 2.32 -6.13
N GLU A 31 -17.55 1.10 -6.29
CA GLU A 31 -17.69 0.05 -5.30
C GLU A 31 -16.37 -0.39 -4.66
N SER A 32 -15.23 -0.21 -5.35
CA SER A 32 -13.91 -0.60 -4.85
C SER A 32 -13.12 0.57 -4.25
N ARG A 33 -13.57 1.82 -4.36
CA ARG A 33 -12.76 3.00 -3.95
C ARG A 33 -12.42 2.97 -2.47
N VAL A 34 -13.41 2.74 -1.61
CA VAL A 34 -13.23 2.69 -0.15
C VAL A 34 -12.31 1.53 0.24
N THR A 35 -12.54 0.34 -0.33
CA THR A 35 -11.70 -0.84 -0.11
C THR A 35 -10.26 -0.61 -0.56
N ALA A 36 -10.06 0.01 -1.73
CA ALA A 36 -8.73 0.33 -2.26
C ALA A 36 -7.98 1.30 -1.35
N MET A 37 -8.63 2.38 -0.92
CA MET A 37 -8.03 3.33 0.02
C MET A 37 -7.68 2.66 1.36
N ALA A 38 -8.61 1.89 1.92
CA ALA A 38 -8.38 1.21 3.19
C ALA A 38 -7.22 0.21 3.10
N TRP A 39 -7.13 -0.52 1.98
CA TRP A 39 -6.05 -1.45 1.71
C TRP A 39 -4.69 -0.74 1.58
N PHE A 40 -4.62 0.34 0.80
CA PHE A 40 -3.38 1.09 0.65
C PHE A 40 -2.96 1.81 1.93
N ASP A 41 -3.92 2.27 2.74
CA ASP A 41 -3.61 2.81 4.05
C ASP A 41 -3.04 1.75 4.99
N LEU A 42 -3.61 0.53 5.02
CA LEU A 42 -3.04 -0.59 5.75
C LEU A 42 -1.58 -0.85 5.33
N LEU A 43 -1.31 -0.94 4.02
CA LEU A 43 0.05 -1.15 3.51
C LEU A 43 1.00 -0.02 3.89
N ALA A 44 0.55 1.24 3.83
CA ALA A 44 1.35 2.39 4.25
C ALA A 44 1.67 2.35 5.75
N GLN A 45 0.69 1.96 6.57
CA GLN A 45 0.89 1.82 8.01
C GLN A 45 1.85 0.68 8.36
N LEU A 46 1.80 -0.44 7.64
CA LEU A 46 2.76 -1.54 7.80
C LEU A 46 4.17 -1.13 7.37
N ALA A 47 4.32 -0.48 6.21
CA ALA A 47 5.60 0.02 5.73
C ALA A 47 6.21 1.05 6.68
N HIS A 48 5.40 1.97 7.19
CA HIS A 48 5.85 2.96 8.18
C HIS A 48 6.24 2.31 9.51
N ALA A 49 5.51 1.29 9.98
CA ALA A 49 5.89 0.55 11.19
C ALA A 49 7.19 -0.26 11.01
N ALA A 50 7.43 -0.80 9.81
CA ALA A 50 8.64 -1.56 9.50
C ALA A 50 9.88 -0.68 9.43
N TRP A 51 9.80 0.45 8.72
CA TRP A 51 10.98 1.21 8.29
C TRP A 51 10.99 2.69 8.68
N GLY A 52 9.93 3.17 9.33
CA GLY A 52 9.87 4.51 9.87
C GLY A 52 10.68 4.66 11.16
N GLY A 53 11.12 5.88 11.43
CA GLY A 53 11.78 6.28 12.69
C GLY A 53 13.19 5.70 12.87
N SER A 54 13.98 6.37 13.70
CA SER A 54 15.33 5.91 14.07
C SER A 54 15.28 4.73 15.05
N ASP A 55 14.35 4.75 16.02
CA ASP A 55 14.15 3.67 17.00
C ASP A 55 13.22 2.56 16.46
N PRO A 56 13.68 1.28 16.41
CA PRO A 56 12.84 0.13 16.08
C PRO A 56 11.61 -0.09 16.94
N THR A 57 11.72 0.21 18.23
CA THR A 57 10.86 -0.37 19.26
C THR A 57 9.38 -0.06 19.04
N PRO A 58 8.98 1.20 18.77
CA PRO A 58 7.57 1.53 18.53
C PRO A 58 7.03 0.86 17.26
N GLY A 59 7.86 0.77 16.22
CA GLY A 59 7.50 0.15 14.94
C GLY A 59 7.25 -1.35 15.08
N LEU A 60 8.15 -2.07 15.75
CA LEU A 60 8.02 -3.50 16.02
C LEU A 60 6.79 -3.82 16.88
N ALA A 61 6.52 -3.00 17.91
CA ALA A 61 5.32 -3.13 18.72
C ALA A 61 4.05 -2.93 17.86
N LYS A 62 4.05 -1.93 16.97
CA LYS A 62 2.93 -1.67 16.06
C LYS A 62 2.74 -2.79 15.03
N LEU A 63 3.81 -3.40 14.51
CA LEU A 63 3.73 -4.59 13.65
C LEU A 63 3.13 -5.79 14.39
N GLY A 64 3.53 -6.01 15.65
CA GLY A 64 2.92 -7.04 16.51
C GLY A 64 1.43 -6.81 16.72
N TRP A 65 1.03 -5.58 17.02
CA TRP A 65 -0.37 -5.19 17.15
C TRP A 65 -1.17 -5.41 15.85
N TRP A 66 -0.61 -5.04 14.69
CA TRP A 66 -1.25 -5.30 13.40
C TRP A 66 -1.41 -6.78 13.11
N GLN A 67 -0.42 -7.59 13.46
CA GLN A 67 -0.49 -9.05 13.30
C GLN A 67 -1.63 -9.65 14.13
N GLU A 68 -1.82 -9.19 15.37
CA GLU A 68 -2.97 -9.58 16.19
C GLU A 68 -4.31 -9.09 15.61
N GLU A 69 -4.35 -7.84 15.13
CA GLU A 69 -5.55 -7.25 14.55
C GLU A 69 -6.03 -8.03 13.31
N LEU A 70 -5.11 -8.38 12.40
CA LEU A 70 -5.41 -9.17 11.20
C LEU A 70 -5.89 -10.59 11.56
N ARG A 71 -5.27 -11.24 12.57
CA ARG A 71 -5.78 -12.51 13.10
C ARG A 71 -7.14 -12.37 13.77
N GLY A 72 -7.42 -11.22 14.38
CA GLY A 72 -8.73 -10.84 14.89
C GLY A 72 -9.77 -10.74 13.79
N TRP A 73 -9.42 -10.14 12.64
CA TRP A 73 -10.31 -10.02 11.49
C TRP A 73 -10.77 -11.38 10.96
N ALA A 74 -9.88 -12.36 10.89
CA ALA A 74 -10.22 -13.74 10.52
C ALA A 74 -11.26 -14.39 11.47
N LYS A 75 -11.41 -13.87 12.69
CA LYS A 75 -12.37 -14.33 13.71
C LYS A 75 -13.59 -13.42 13.84
N GLY A 76 -13.76 -12.44 12.94
CA GLY A 76 -14.85 -11.47 13.01
C GLY A 76 -14.67 -10.38 14.08
N LEU A 77 -13.51 -10.32 14.74
CA LEU A 77 -13.16 -9.22 15.65
C LEU A 77 -12.56 -8.06 14.85
N ARG A 78 -12.80 -6.82 15.29
CA ARG A 78 -12.22 -5.62 14.68
C ARG A 78 -12.07 -4.54 15.74
N ARG A 79 -10.86 -4.02 15.89
CA ARG A 79 -10.55 -2.85 16.73
C ARG A 79 -10.16 -1.65 15.89
N HIS A 80 -9.52 -1.87 14.74
CA HIS A 80 -9.13 -0.80 13.83
C HIS A 80 -10.29 -0.34 12.92
N PRO A 81 -10.46 0.97 12.65
CA PRO A 81 -11.44 1.48 11.71
C PRO A 81 -11.38 0.85 10.31
N LEU A 82 -10.18 0.59 9.78
CA LEU A 82 -9.99 -0.04 8.46
C LEU A 82 -10.73 -1.37 8.28
N GLY A 83 -10.95 -2.13 9.36
CA GLY A 83 -11.70 -3.38 9.25
C GLY A 83 -13.15 -3.18 8.79
N LEU A 84 -13.73 -1.98 8.88
CA LEU A 84 -15.07 -1.70 8.33
C LEU A 84 -15.12 -1.89 6.83
N ALA A 85 -14.02 -1.59 6.13
CA ALA A 85 -13.88 -1.78 4.70
C ALA A 85 -13.26 -3.15 4.35
N LEU A 86 -12.35 -3.66 5.18
CA LEU A 86 -11.50 -4.81 4.83
C LEU A 86 -11.94 -6.14 5.46
N GLN A 87 -12.37 -6.15 6.73
CA GLN A 87 -12.54 -7.41 7.48
C GLN A 87 -13.45 -8.42 6.77
N LYS A 88 -14.57 -7.94 6.21
CA LYS A 88 -15.59 -8.78 5.57
C LYS A 88 -15.23 -9.22 4.14
N GLN A 89 -14.11 -8.77 3.60
CA GLN A 89 -13.65 -9.20 2.28
C GLN A 89 -13.21 -10.66 2.34
N ALA A 90 -13.33 -11.38 1.22
CA ALA A 90 -12.97 -12.80 1.09
C ALA A 90 -11.44 -12.99 1.01
N VAL A 91 -10.76 -12.60 2.09
CA VAL A 91 -9.30 -12.63 2.23
C VAL A 91 -8.94 -13.52 3.41
N ASP A 92 -7.91 -14.34 3.25
CA ASP A 92 -7.32 -15.08 4.37
C ASP A 92 -6.44 -14.15 5.22
N TRP A 93 -7.08 -13.43 6.13
CA TRP A 93 -6.40 -12.47 7.00
C TRP A 93 -5.39 -13.14 7.94
N SER A 94 -5.59 -14.41 8.30
CA SER A 94 -4.62 -15.14 9.14
C SER A 94 -3.35 -15.42 8.35
N ALA A 95 -3.48 -15.95 7.12
CA ALA A 95 -2.33 -16.19 6.26
C ALA A 95 -1.58 -14.88 5.93
N PHE A 96 -2.30 -13.78 5.69
CA PHE A 96 -1.67 -12.48 5.50
C PHE A 96 -0.91 -12.04 6.77
N ALA A 97 -1.50 -12.18 7.96
CA ALA A 97 -0.87 -11.84 9.24
C ALA A 97 0.45 -12.61 9.49
N ASP A 98 0.54 -13.86 9.06
CA ASP A 98 1.74 -14.68 9.26
C ASP A 98 2.94 -14.16 8.46
N THR A 99 2.68 -13.48 7.33
CA THR A 99 3.74 -12.86 6.51
C THR A 99 4.29 -11.55 7.05
N LEU A 100 3.71 -10.96 8.10
CA LEU A 100 4.24 -9.71 8.69
C LEU A 100 5.56 -9.92 9.43
N SER A 101 5.95 -11.17 9.71
CA SER A 101 7.20 -11.50 10.41
C SER A 101 8.44 -10.97 9.67
N VAL A 102 8.48 -11.07 8.33
CA VAL A 102 9.62 -10.59 7.52
C VAL A 102 9.77 -9.07 7.53
N LEU A 103 8.72 -8.31 7.90
CA LEU A 103 8.80 -6.86 8.03
C LEU A 103 9.57 -6.40 9.27
N ARG A 104 9.90 -7.32 10.18
CA ARG A 104 10.70 -7.02 11.37
C ARG A 104 12.20 -6.88 11.05
N GLU A 105 12.63 -7.35 9.88
CA GLU A 105 14.00 -7.22 9.40
C GLU A 105 14.26 -5.79 8.91
N ARG A 106 14.76 -4.94 9.81
CA ARG A 106 14.93 -3.49 9.54
C ARG A 106 16.07 -3.19 8.60
N GLU A 107 17.03 -4.09 8.50
CA GLU A 107 18.16 -4.03 7.58
C GLU A 107 17.68 -3.88 6.12
N LEU A 108 16.45 -4.33 5.83
CA LEU A 108 15.78 -4.16 4.54
C LEU A 108 15.54 -2.69 4.15
N ALA A 109 15.49 -1.77 5.11
CA ALA A 109 15.36 -0.34 4.83
C ALA A 109 16.60 0.23 4.11
N THR A 110 17.76 -0.37 4.36
CA THR A 110 19.07 0.04 3.83
C THR A 110 19.69 -0.97 2.87
N ALA A 111 19.06 -2.13 2.69
CA ALA A 111 19.52 -3.19 1.80
C ALA A 111 19.46 -2.78 0.33
N ASP A 112 20.25 -3.47 -0.49
CA ASP A 112 20.09 -3.45 -1.95
C ASP A 112 18.68 -3.91 -2.34
N GLU A 113 18.15 -3.35 -3.43
CA GLU A 113 16.79 -3.64 -3.90
C GLU A 113 16.57 -5.13 -4.17
N GLN A 114 17.53 -5.82 -4.78
CA GLN A 114 17.37 -7.24 -5.10
C GLN A 114 17.32 -8.09 -3.84
N VAL A 115 18.19 -7.78 -2.87
CA VAL A 115 18.22 -8.45 -1.57
C VAL A 115 16.91 -8.19 -0.83
N ALA A 116 16.46 -6.93 -0.79
CA ALA A 116 15.24 -6.56 -0.09
C ALA A 116 13.99 -7.26 -0.67
N VAL A 117 13.88 -7.30 -2.00
CA VAL A 117 12.79 -7.99 -2.70
C VAL A 117 12.84 -9.49 -2.44
N ALA A 118 14.01 -10.12 -2.49
CA ALA A 118 14.17 -11.55 -2.24
C ALA A 118 13.74 -11.92 -0.81
N THR A 119 14.17 -11.16 0.20
CA THR A 119 13.79 -11.38 1.60
C THR A 119 12.29 -11.16 1.82
N LEU A 120 11.72 -10.11 1.22
CA LEU A 120 10.30 -9.77 1.38
C LEU A 120 9.36 -10.61 0.51
N GLN A 121 9.88 -11.50 -0.33
CA GLN A 121 9.10 -12.26 -1.31
C GLN A 121 7.83 -12.93 -0.73
N PRO A 122 7.83 -13.53 0.48
CA PRO A 122 6.60 -14.08 1.06
C PRO A 122 5.51 -13.02 1.29
N PHE A 123 5.90 -11.85 1.83
CA PHE A 123 4.99 -10.74 2.08
C PHE A 123 4.51 -10.09 0.78
N LEU A 124 5.40 -9.85 -0.18
CA LEU A 124 5.04 -9.27 -1.49
C LEU A 124 4.08 -10.20 -2.26
N SER A 125 4.29 -11.52 -2.17
CA SER A 125 3.40 -12.52 -2.76
C SER A 125 2.02 -12.52 -2.08
N ALA A 126 1.99 -12.38 -0.75
CA ALA A 126 0.73 -12.29 -0.01
C ALA A 126 -0.05 -11.02 -0.35
N ILE A 127 0.60 -9.86 -0.52
CA ILE A 127 -0.06 -8.64 -1.02
C ILE A 127 -0.71 -8.91 -2.37
N ARG A 128 0.00 -9.54 -3.32
CA ARG A 128 -0.56 -9.87 -4.64
C ARG A 128 -1.76 -10.81 -4.55
N LEU A 129 -1.72 -11.80 -3.65
CA LEU A 129 -2.86 -12.69 -3.41
C LEU A 129 -4.07 -11.92 -2.87
N VAL A 130 -3.87 -11.09 -1.84
CA VAL A 130 -4.93 -10.25 -1.28
C VAL A 130 -5.50 -9.31 -2.33
N GLU A 131 -4.65 -8.69 -3.15
CA GLU A 131 -5.12 -7.79 -4.22
C GLU A 131 -5.92 -8.48 -5.30
N ARG A 132 -5.58 -9.73 -5.65
CA ARG A 132 -6.43 -10.55 -6.53
C ARG A 132 -7.78 -10.84 -5.91
N GLN A 133 -7.83 -11.12 -4.60
CA GLN A 133 -9.09 -11.36 -3.87
C GLN A 133 -9.94 -10.08 -3.75
N LEU A 134 -9.31 -8.92 -3.54
CA LEU A 134 -10.00 -7.65 -3.35
C LEU A 134 -10.47 -6.99 -4.66
N PHE A 135 -9.68 -7.11 -5.73
CA PHE A 135 -9.88 -6.34 -6.96
C PHE A 135 -10.02 -7.19 -8.22
N GLY A 136 -9.99 -8.52 -8.08
CA GLY A 136 -9.98 -9.46 -9.20
C GLY A 136 -8.60 -9.61 -9.83
N GLU A 137 -8.51 -10.57 -10.76
CA GLU A 137 -7.27 -10.86 -11.46
C GLU A 137 -6.96 -9.83 -12.56
N SER A 138 -5.68 -9.56 -12.74
CA SER A 138 -5.15 -8.85 -13.91
C SER A 138 -4.38 -9.86 -14.75
N ALA A 139 -4.51 -9.79 -16.07
CA ALA A 139 -3.74 -10.62 -17.01
C ALA A 139 -2.22 -10.43 -16.87
N LEU A 140 -1.79 -9.33 -16.25
CA LEU A 140 -0.41 -9.06 -15.88
C LEU A 140 -0.29 -9.18 -14.36
N ASP A 141 0.66 -9.98 -13.90
CA ASP A 141 1.07 -10.06 -12.51
C ASP A 141 1.89 -8.83 -12.11
N SER A 142 1.64 -8.27 -10.92
CA SER A 142 2.47 -7.18 -10.40
C SER A 142 3.90 -7.67 -10.19
N ASP A 143 4.86 -6.93 -10.73
CA ASP A 143 6.29 -7.15 -10.47
C ASP A 143 6.61 -6.92 -8.97
N PRO A 144 7.24 -7.88 -8.28
CA PRO A 144 7.58 -7.76 -6.86
C PRO A 144 8.46 -6.53 -6.56
N THR A 145 9.36 -6.18 -7.47
CA THR A 145 10.24 -5.01 -7.32
C THR A 145 9.43 -3.72 -7.32
N GLN A 146 8.52 -3.55 -8.27
CA GLN A 146 7.60 -2.41 -8.31
C GLN A 146 6.73 -2.33 -7.04
N LEU A 147 6.25 -3.46 -6.54
CA LEU A 147 5.45 -3.52 -5.32
C LEU A 147 6.26 -3.04 -4.11
N TRP A 148 7.49 -3.52 -3.96
CA TRP A 148 8.43 -3.07 -2.94
C TRP A 148 8.71 -1.57 -3.01
N ARG A 149 8.98 -1.04 -4.21
CA ARG A 149 9.19 0.41 -4.44
C ARG A 149 7.98 1.22 -3.99
N SER A 150 6.77 0.79 -4.35
CA SER A 150 5.53 1.45 -3.92
C SER A 150 5.33 1.43 -2.40
N LEU A 151 5.65 0.31 -1.74
CA LEU A 151 5.64 0.22 -0.27
C LEU A 151 6.61 1.21 0.37
N ARG A 152 7.83 1.35 -0.17
CA ARG A 152 8.82 2.32 0.32
C ARG A 152 8.33 3.75 0.20
N VAL A 153 7.78 4.14 -0.96
CA VAL A 153 7.21 5.48 -1.15
C VAL A 153 6.05 5.73 -0.19
N MET A 154 5.17 4.73 0.03
CA MET A 154 4.10 4.83 1.02
C MET A 154 4.60 4.96 2.47
N GLY A 155 5.72 4.29 2.79
CA GLY A 155 6.40 4.39 4.07
C GLY A 155 7.21 5.69 4.25
N GLY A 156 7.29 6.55 3.23
CA GLY A 156 8.06 7.79 3.26
C GLY A 156 9.57 7.60 3.04
N LEU A 157 9.97 6.45 2.52
CA LEU A 157 11.37 6.15 2.22
C LEU A 157 11.73 6.52 0.78
N PRO A 158 12.97 6.96 0.52
CA PRO A 158 13.44 7.23 -0.82
C PRO A 158 13.54 5.93 -1.64
N VAL A 159 13.33 6.05 -2.95
CA VAL A 159 13.55 4.98 -3.93
C VAL A 159 14.40 5.56 -5.06
N VAL A 160 15.41 4.81 -5.49
CA VAL A 160 16.25 5.19 -6.63
C VAL A 160 15.40 5.17 -7.90
N ALA A 161 15.62 6.13 -8.82
CA ALA A 161 14.87 6.35 -10.06
C ALA A 161 14.12 5.10 -10.55
N ALA A 162 12.79 5.14 -10.39
CA ALA A 162 11.96 3.99 -10.65
C ALA A 162 11.41 4.06 -12.08
N THR A 163 11.69 3.03 -12.87
CA THR A 163 10.91 2.77 -14.09
C THR A 163 9.67 2.00 -13.68
N LEU A 164 8.50 2.49 -14.10
CA LEU A 164 7.23 1.83 -13.84
C LEU A 164 7.21 0.46 -14.51
N GLN A 165 7.18 -0.60 -13.71
CA GLN A 165 6.82 -1.93 -14.20
C GLN A 165 5.30 -2.09 -14.17
N ARG A 166 4.74 -2.71 -15.21
CA ARG A 166 3.29 -2.85 -15.37
C ARG A 166 2.83 -4.19 -14.83
N GLY A 167 1.77 -4.17 -14.03
CA GLY A 167 1.14 -5.39 -13.55
C GLY A 167 0.13 -5.14 -12.46
N GLY A 168 -0.67 -6.15 -12.15
CA GLY A 168 -1.63 -6.13 -11.06
C GLY A 168 -2.97 -5.48 -11.38
N PRO A 169 -3.90 -5.52 -10.41
CA PRO A 169 -5.23 -4.94 -10.57
C PRO A 169 -5.20 -3.44 -10.84
N ARG A 170 -6.32 -2.91 -11.35
CA ARG A 170 -6.41 -1.49 -11.78
C ARG A 170 -5.96 -0.51 -10.68
N ALA A 171 -6.46 -0.69 -9.45
CA ALA A 171 -6.13 0.20 -8.33
C ALA A 171 -4.63 0.19 -8.00
N ARG A 172 -3.99 -1.00 -8.03
CA ARG A 172 -2.55 -1.18 -7.83
C ARG A 172 -1.74 -0.44 -8.90
N ARG A 173 -2.06 -0.64 -10.19
CA ARG A 173 -1.38 0.07 -11.29
C ARG A 173 -1.41 1.58 -11.13
N ILE A 174 -2.55 2.11 -10.72
CA ILE A 174 -2.72 3.55 -10.49
C ILE A 174 -1.81 4.01 -9.35
N LEU A 175 -1.82 3.31 -8.20
CA LEU A 175 -0.95 3.62 -7.08
C LEU A 175 0.54 3.55 -7.47
N ASP A 176 0.95 2.51 -8.17
CA ASP A 176 2.34 2.32 -8.60
C ASP A 176 2.80 3.45 -9.52
N ALA A 177 1.95 3.88 -10.46
CA ALA A 177 2.26 5.02 -11.32
C ALA A 177 2.43 6.33 -10.54
N LEU A 178 1.63 6.55 -9.49
CA LEU A 178 1.79 7.71 -8.60
C LEU A 178 3.04 7.59 -7.74
N ALA A 179 3.32 6.41 -7.17
CA ALA A 179 4.50 6.17 -6.36
C ALA A 179 5.81 6.42 -7.15
N VAL A 180 5.88 5.91 -8.37
CA VAL A 180 7.00 6.16 -9.29
C VAL A 180 7.14 7.65 -9.61
N ALA A 181 6.04 8.34 -9.90
CA ALA A 181 6.09 9.76 -10.19
C ALA A 181 6.55 10.60 -8.97
N ARG A 182 6.15 10.23 -7.75
CA ARG A 182 6.64 10.84 -6.51
C ARG A 182 8.13 10.61 -6.30
N ALA A 183 8.60 9.37 -6.47
CA ALA A 183 10.01 9.03 -6.35
C ALA A 183 10.88 9.85 -7.32
N ASN A 184 10.42 10.00 -8.56
CA ASN A 184 11.12 10.79 -9.57
C ASN A 184 11.10 12.31 -9.26
N ALA A 185 9.98 12.85 -8.77
CA ALA A 185 9.88 14.26 -8.36
C ALA A 185 10.79 14.60 -7.16
N ALA A 186 10.84 13.73 -6.16
CA ALA A 186 11.68 13.92 -4.98
C ALA A 186 13.18 14.02 -5.33
N ARG A 187 13.62 13.30 -6.38
CA ARG A 187 15.00 13.37 -6.91
C ARG A 187 15.29 14.71 -7.58
N GLU A 188 14.30 15.28 -8.26
CA GLU A 188 14.43 16.54 -8.99
C GLU A 188 14.44 17.76 -8.05
N GLY A 189 14.29 17.55 -6.73
CA GLY A 189 14.19 18.61 -5.74
C GLY A 189 12.82 19.31 -5.75
N ASP A 190 11.87 18.77 -6.54
CA ASP A 190 10.51 19.27 -6.62
C ASP A 190 9.70 18.89 -5.38
N ALA A 191 8.61 19.62 -5.15
CA ALA A 191 7.61 19.21 -4.17
C ALA A 191 7.15 17.77 -4.47
N ILE A 192 7.10 16.91 -3.45
CA ILE A 192 6.68 15.49 -3.56
C ILE A 192 5.27 15.36 -4.20
N THR A 193 4.48 16.43 -4.16
CA THR A 193 3.14 16.49 -4.75
C THR A 193 3.17 16.64 -6.26
N ILE A 194 2.49 15.73 -6.96
CA ILE A 194 2.33 15.76 -8.41
C ILE A 194 1.19 16.73 -8.79
N SER A 195 1.37 17.49 -9.87
CA SER A 195 0.33 18.40 -10.37
C SER A 195 -0.94 17.65 -10.78
N ARG A 196 -2.11 18.27 -10.59
CA ARG A 196 -3.43 17.66 -10.86
C ARG A 196 -3.55 17.09 -12.28
N TRP A 197 -3.04 17.82 -13.28
CA TRP A 197 -3.04 17.38 -14.67
C TRP A 197 -2.15 16.16 -14.90
N ARG A 198 -0.96 16.15 -14.31
CA ARG A 198 -0.05 15.00 -14.41
C ARG A 198 -0.64 13.78 -13.70
N THR A 199 -1.28 13.96 -12.54
CA THR A 199 -2.03 12.90 -11.85
C THR A 199 -3.13 12.32 -12.72
N LEU A 200 -3.94 13.15 -13.38
CA LEU A 200 -5.00 12.69 -14.28
C LEU A 200 -4.45 11.82 -15.41
N VAL A 201 -3.39 12.28 -16.09
CA VAL A 201 -2.77 11.56 -17.20
C VAL A 201 -2.16 10.24 -16.73
N LEU A 202 -1.43 10.24 -15.60
CA LEU A 202 -0.83 9.03 -15.03
C LEU A 202 -1.89 8.00 -14.65
N ALA A 203 -2.91 8.42 -13.90
CA ALA A 203 -3.99 7.55 -13.46
C ALA A 203 -4.78 6.97 -14.66
N TRP A 204 -5.09 7.78 -15.67
CA TRP A 204 -5.75 7.30 -16.88
C TRP A 204 -4.92 6.26 -17.64
N ARG A 205 -3.62 6.51 -17.85
CA ARG A 205 -2.73 5.55 -18.55
C ARG A 205 -2.62 4.24 -17.78
N ALA A 206 -2.36 4.33 -16.47
CA ALA A 206 -2.25 3.17 -15.58
C ALA A 206 -3.55 2.36 -15.52
N ALA A 207 -4.70 3.04 -15.48
CA ALA A 207 -6.01 2.40 -15.46
C ALA A 207 -6.27 1.55 -16.70
N ARG A 208 -5.79 2.01 -17.87
CA ARG A 208 -5.86 1.28 -19.15
C ARG A 208 -4.84 0.15 -19.29
N GLY A 209 -3.86 0.04 -18.40
CA GLY A 209 -2.73 -0.88 -18.54
C GLY A 209 -1.75 -0.47 -19.66
N ARG A 210 -1.74 0.83 -20.02
CA ARG A 210 -0.93 1.39 -21.12
C ARG A 210 0.32 2.09 -20.66
#